data_AF-A0A949UN12-F1
#
_entry.id   AF-A0A949UN12-F1
#
_cell.length_a   1.000
_cell.length_b   1.000
_cell.length_c   1.000
_cell.angle_alpha   90.00
_cell.angle_beta   90.00
_cell.angle_gamma   90.00
#
_symmetry.space_group_name_H-M   'P 1'
#
loop_
_entity.id
_entity.type
_entity.pdbx_description
1 polymer ?
#
loop_
_entity_poly.entity_id
_entity_poly.type
_entity_poly.pdbx_seq_one_letter_code
_entity_poly.pdbx_strand_id
1 'polypeptide(L)'
;GSLISLKNYTDFIQTIYLLKEKFPTIIAVIIGDGLLKEKLKNEIKQHHLEQNIELKGTLSYTETQHYLSQSKVLLHPSSFESYGMVFAEAIANKTAIVSKKVGFAESAEHWFLGTNPEEFTEGCSSFIEKKQVNFPEYPNIEQTLLSYLDIYSSK
;
A
#
# COMPACT_ATOMS: atom_id res chain seq x y z
N GLY A 1 -4.49 2.86 -8.13
CA GLY A 1 -4.67 1.66 -8.97
C GLY A 1 -6.12 1.48 -9.37
N SER A 2 -6.41 0.56 -10.28
CA SER A 2 -7.78 0.34 -10.79
C SER A 2 -8.77 -0.07 -9.68
N LEU A 3 -9.98 0.49 -9.70
CA LEU A 3 -11.05 0.17 -8.74
C LEU A 3 -11.83 -1.08 -9.20
N ILE A 4 -11.20 -2.24 -9.03
CA ILE A 4 -11.73 -3.56 -9.42
C ILE A 4 -11.71 -4.54 -8.24
N SER A 5 -12.49 -5.62 -8.32
CA SER A 5 -12.66 -6.58 -7.21
C SER A 5 -11.34 -7.21 -6.73
N LEU A 6 -10.39 -7.39 -7.66
CA LEU A 6 -9.06 -7.95 -7.37
C LEU A 6 -8.27 -7.17 -6.31
N LYS A 7 -8.52 -5.86 -6.18
CA LYS A 7 -7.82 -4.97 -5.24
C LYS A 7 -8.37 -5.03 -3.82
N ASN A 8 -9.50 -5.72 -3.62
CA ASN A 8 -10.14 -5.98 -2.33
C ASN A 8 -10.33 -4.74 -1.44
N TYR A 9 -10.95 -3.69 -2.00
CA TYR A 9 -11.21 -2.46 -1.26
C TYR A 9 -12.17 -2.61 -0.07
N THR A 10 -12.91 -3.72 0.02
CA THR A 10 -13.69 -4.05 1.20
C THR A 10 -12.77 -4.28 2.41
N ASP A 11 -11.68 -5.04 2.27
CA ASP A 11 -10.67 -5.19 3.32
C ASP A 11 -10.03 -3.84 3.66
N PHE A 12 -9.78 -3.00 2.65
CA PHE A 12 -9.24 -1.65 2.85
C PHE A 12 -10.15 -0.82 3.75
N ILE A 13 -11.44 -0.71 3.41
CA ILE A 13 -12.43 0.06 4.18
C ILE A 13 -12.55 -0.47 5.60
N GLN A 14 -12.64 -1.80 5.77
CA GLN A 14 -12.72 -2.41 7.09
C GLN A 14 -11.47 -2.13 7.93
N THR A 15 -10.28 -2.14 7.31
CA THR A 15 -9.03 -1.79 7.99
C THR A 15 -9.05 -0.34 8.46
N ILE A 16 -9.48 0.60 7.61
CA ILE A 16 -9.57 2.02 8.01
C ILE A 16 -10.62 2.23 9.11
N TYR A 17 -11.75 1.51 9.05
CA TYR A 17 -12.77 1.51 10.10
C TYR A 17 -12.18 1.10 11.45
N LEU A 18 -11.43 0.00 11.51
CA LEU A 18 -10.78 -0.45 12.75
C LEU A 18 -9.68 0.52 13.22
N LEU A 19 -8.89 1.08 12.30
CA LEU A 19 -7.86 2.06 12.64
C LEU A 19 -8.44 3.36 13.20
N LYS A 20 -9.60 3.80 12.71
CA LYS A 20 -10.27 5.03 13.17
C LYS A 20 -10.54 5.00 14.67
N GLU A 21 -10.86 3.85 15.25
CA GLU A 21 -11.10 3.72 16.71
C GLU A 21 -9.87 4.12 17.52
N LYS A 22 -8.66 3.81 17.03
CA LYS A 22 -7.39 4.14 17.69
C LYS A 22 -6.81 5.48 17.22
N PHE A 23 -7.03 5.84 15.96
CA PHE A 23 -6.52 7.05 15.32
C PHE A 23 -7.68 7.80 14.63
N PRO A 24 -8.52 8.55 15.38
CA PRO A 24 -9.72 9.18 14.81
C PRO A 24 -9.45 10.17 13.67
N THR A 25 -8.24 10.74 13.63
CA THR A 25 -7.78 11.69 12.62
C THR A 25 -7.01 11.04 11.46
N ILE A 26 -7.04 9.71 11.34
CA ILE A 26 -6.38 9.00 10.23
C ILE A 26 -6.99 9.43 8.89
N ILE A 27 -6.12 9.71 7.92
CA ILE A 27 -6.49 9.99 6.54
C ILE A 27 -5.89 8.90 5.65
N ALA A 28 -6.75 8.26 4.87
CA ALA A 28 -6.41 7.30 3.84
C ALA A 28 -6.82 7.86 2.49
N VAL A 29 -5.92 7.80 1.51
CA VAL A 29 -6.17 8.32 0.16
C VAL A 29 -6.21 7.15 -0.82
N ILE A 30 -7.29 7.05 -1.57
CA ILE A 30 -7.43 6.09 -2.66
C ILE A 30 -7.32 6.85 -3.99
N ILE A 31 -6.25 6.58 -4.72
CA ILE A 31 -5.96 7.14 -6.04
C ILE A 31 -6.25 6.07 -7.09
N GLY A 32 -7.12 6.38 -8.04
CA GLY A 32 -7.51 5.51 -9.14
C GLY A 32 -8.99 5.63 -9.50
N ASP A 33 -9.36 4.95 -10.58
CA ASP A 33 -10.74 4.89 -11.06
C ASP A 33 -11.11 3.45 -11.49
N GLY A 34 -12.41 3.19 -11.66
CA GLY A 34 -12.91 1.89 -12.09
C GLY A 34 -14.36 1.62 -11.69
N LEU A 35 -14.86 0.47 -12.11
CA LEU A 35 -16.27 0.07 -11.98
C LEU A 35 -16.78 0.05 -10.54
N LEU A 36 -15.90 -0.17 -9.55
CA LEU A 36 -16.29 -0.23 -8.14
C LEU A 36 -16.35 1.13 -7.44
N LYS A 37 -16.08 2.24 -8.13
CA LYS A 37 -16.03 3.57 -7.51
C LYS A 37 -17.30 3.95 -6.74
N GLU A 38 -18.47 3.73 -7.33
CA GLU A 38 -19.75 4.07 -6.68
C GLU A 38 -20.07 3.13 -5.51
N LYS A 39 -19.74 1.84 -5.65
CA LYS A 39 -19.85 0.89 -4.53
C LYS A 39 -18.97 1.32 -3.36
N LEU A 40 -17.73 1.72 -3.65
CA LEU A 40 -16.75 2.17 -2.67
C LEU A 40 -17.23 3.43 -1.92
N LYS A 41 -17.75 4.43 -2.65
CA LYS A 41 -18.36 5.63 -2.05
C LYS A 41 -19.49 5.29 -1.08
N ASN A 42 -20.35 4.34 -1.46
CA ASN A 42 -21.46 3.92 -0.61
C ASN A 42 -20.97 3.22 0.66
N GLU A 43 -19.99 2.33 0.55
CA GLU A 43 -19.38 1.67 1.71
C GLU A 43 -18.73 2.69 2.66
N ILE A 44 -17.96 3.66 2.13
CA ILE A 44 -17.36 4.74 2.93
C ILE A 44 -18.44 5.48 3.75
N LYS A 45 -19.57 5.82 3.12
CA LYS A 45 -20.69 6.50 3.77
C LYS A 45 -21.39 5.62 4.80
N GLN A 46 -21.60 4.35 4.49
CA GLN A 46 -22.23 3.38 5.41
C GLN A 46 -21.42 3.20 6.70
N HIS A 47 -20.09 3.28 6.60
CA HIS A 47 -19.17 3.17 7.74
C HIS A 47 -18.80 4.51 8.39
N HIS A 48 -19.40 5.63 7.95
CA HIS A 48 -19.10 6.98 8.42
C HIS A 48 -17.61 7.35 8.34
N LEU A 49 -16.97 7.01 7.21
CA LEU A 49 -15.55 7.22 6.96
C LEU A 49 -15.27 8.38 6.00
N GLU A 50 -16.25 9.24 5.70
CA GLU A 50 -16.09 10.34 4.75
C GLU A 50 -15.03 11.37 5.17
N GLN A 51 -14.75 11.46 6.47
CA GLN A 51 -13.68 12.30 7.02
C GLN A 51 -12.32 11.60 7.08
N ASN A 52 -12.28 10.29 6.82
CA ASN A 52 -11.08 9.46 6.93
C ASN A 52 -10.60 8.92 5.59
N ILE A 53 -11.47 8.82 4.57
CA ILE A 53 -11.12 8.28 3.25
C ILE A 53 -11.39 9.31 2.15
N GLU A 54 -10.33 9.69 1.44
CA GLU A 54 -10.41 10.58 0.28
C GLU A 54 -10.27 9.79 -1.04
N LEU A 55 -11.27 9.90 -1.92
CA LEU A 55 -11.20 9.36 -3.27
C LEU A 55 -10.74 10.45 -4.25
N LYS A 56 -9.52 10.33 -4.78
CA LYS A 56 -8.94 11.36 -5.68
C LYS A 56 -9.21 11.12 -7.17
N GLY A 57 -9.76 9.97 -7.53
CA GLY A 57 -9.83 9.56 -8.93
C GLY A 57 -8.44 9.31 -9.51
N THR A 58 -8.30 9.41 -10.83
CA THR A 58 -6.99 9.24 -11.49
C THR A 58 -6.17 10.53 -11.36
N LEU A 59 -4.93 10.39 -10.89
CA LEU A 59 -3.93 11.47 -10.83
C LEU A 59 -2.75 11.15 -11.74
N SER A 60 -1.92 12.16 -12.04
CA SER A 60 -0.64 11.93 -12.71
C SER A 60 0.30 11.09 -11.85
N TYR A 61 1.35 10.52 -12.47
CA TYR A 61 2.39 9.79 -11.75
C TYR A 61 3.03 10.66 -10.67
N THR A 62 3.44 11.88 -11.01
CA THR A 62 4.09 12.82 -10.08
C THR A 62 3.22 13.15 -8.87
N GLU A 63 1.93 13.39 -9.09
CA GLU A 63 0.97 13.63 -7.99
C GLU A 63 0.79 12.37 -7.12
N THR A 64 0.74 11.19 -7.75
CA THR A 64 0.64 9.91 -7.02
C THR A 64 1.87 9.68 -6.13
N GLN A 65 3.08 9.93 -6.67
CA GLN A 65 4.32 9.84 -5.91
C GLN A 65 4.37 10.88 -4.78
N HIS A 66 3.84 12.08 -5.00
CA HIS A 66 3.73 13.09 -3.94
C HIS A 66 2.87 12.56 -2.78
N TYR A 67 1.68 12.02 -3.04
CA TYR A 67 0.86 11.41 -1.98
C TYR A 67 1.56 10.25 -1.27
N LEU A 68 2.27 9.40 -2.02
CA LEU A 68 3.00 8.28 -1.45
C LEU A 68 4.11 8.78 -0.49
N SER A 69 4.90 9.77 -0.90
CA SER A 69 5.96 10.39 -0.08
C SER A 69 5.47 11.03 1.23
N GLN A 70 4.21 11.47 1.27
CA GLN A 70 3.60 12.05 2.47
C GLN A 70 2.91 10.98 3.34
N SER A 71 2.77 9.76 2.84
CA SER A 71 2.08 8.67 3.52
C SER A 71 3.04 7.90 4.41
N LYS A 72 2.57 7.51 5.61
CA LYS A 72 3.33 6.60 6.48
C LYS A 72 3.30 5.15 6.00
N VAL A 73 2.15 4.74 5.44
CA VAL A 73 1.87 3.34 5.08
C VAL A 73 1.16 3.28 3.73
N LEU A 74 1.63 2.38 2.87
CA LEU A 74 0.90 1.87 1.72
C LEU A 74 0.17 0.60 2.16
N LEU A 75 -1.17 0.63 2.17
CA LEU A 75 -2.00 -0.55 2.39
C LEU A 75 -2.41 -1.17 1.05
N HIS A 76 -2.01 -2.42 0.81
CA HIS A 76 -2.25 -3.16 -0.43
C HIS A 76 -2.94 -4.52 -0.15
N PRO A 77 -4.28 -4.53 0.03
CA PRO A 77 -5.01 -5.74 0.38
C PRO A 77 -5.36 -6.64 -0.82
N SER A 78 -4.79 -6.33 -2.00
CA SER A 78 -5.09 -7.04 -3.24
C SER A 78 -4.73 -8.52 -3.15
N SER A 79 -5.62 -9.38 -3.63
CA SER A 79 -5.40 -10.82 -3.69
C SER A 79 -4.46 -11.26 -4.81
N PHE A 80 -4.11 -10.36 -5.72
CA PHE A 80 -3.19 -10.63 -6.81
C PHE A 80 -2.47 -9.37 -7.27
N GLU A 81 -1.16 -9.49 -7.44
CA GLU A 81 -0.28 -8.48 -7.98
C GLU A 81 0.81 -9.20 -8.78
N SER A 82 1.06 -8.78 -10.01
CA SER A 82 1.92 -9.53 -10.93
C SER A 82 3.38 -9.40 -10.51
N TYR A 83 3.91 -8.17 -10.60
CA TYR A 83 5.23 -7.83 -10.10
C TYR A 83 5.13 -7.05 -8.78
N GLY A 84 4.30 -6.00 -8.75
CA GLY A 84 4.20 -5.11 -7.59
C GLY A 84 5.08 -3.88 -7.70
N MET A 85 5.07 -3.21 -8.85
CA MET A 85 5.73 -1.90 -9.06
C MET A 85 5.42 -0.91 -7.93
N VAL A 86 4.17 -0.91 -7.44
CA VAL A 86 3.74 -0.03 -6.34
C VAL A 86 4.50 -0.29 -5.02
N PHE A 87 4.99 -1.51 -4.79
CA PHE A 87 5.83 -1.82 -3.64
C PHE A 87 7.22 -1.18 -3.80
N ALA A 88 7.80 -1.26 -5.00
CA ALA A 88 9.06 -0.59 -5.29
C ALA A 88 8.92 0.94 -5.19
N GLU A 89 7.80 1.51 -5.62
CA GLU A 89 7.51 2.94 -5.45
C GLU A 89 7.37 3.33 -3.97
N ALA A 90 6.72 2.51 -3.15
CA ALA A 90 6.58 2.78 -1.72
C ALA A 90 7.94 2.77 -1.01
N ILE A 91 8.78 1.77 -1.29
CA ILE A 91 10.14 1.72 -0.75
C ILE A 91 10.95 2.97 -1.18
N ALA A 92 10.79 3.42 -2.43
CA ALA A 92 11.52 4.58 -2.98
C ALA A 92 11.13 5.87 -2.27
N ASN A 93 9.88 5.96 -1.85
CA ASN A 93 9.33 7.09 -1.10
C ASN A 93 9.45 6.93 0.42
N LYS A 94 10.14 5.88 0.90
CA LYS A 94 10.26 5.57 2.34
C LYS A 94 8.90 5.43 3.03
N THR A 95 7.96 4.82 2.33
CA THR A 95 6.62 4.50 2.80
C THR A 95 6.58 3.03 3.20
N ALA A 96 6.21 2.74 4.45
CA ALA A 96 6.09 1.36 4.92
C ALA A 96 4.96 0.64 4.18
N ILE A 97 5.03 -0.68 4.05
CA ILE A 97 4.08 -1.47 3.28
C ILE A 97 3.34 -2.42 4.20
N VAL A 98 2.02 -2.49 4.02
CA VAL A 98 1.16 -3.52 4.59
C VAL A 98 0.44 -4.19 3.44
N SER A 99 0.69 -5.47 3.19
CA SER A 99 0.11 -6.16 2.03
C SER A 99 -0.15 -7.65 2.25
N LYS A 100 -0.88 -8.26 1.31
CA LYS A 100 -0.86 -9.73 1.15
C LYS A 100 0.49 -10.18 0.57
N LYS A 101 0.78 -11.49 0.69
CA LYS A 101 1.95 -12.12 0.07
C LYS A 101 1.71 -12.34 -1.44
N VAL A 102 1.91 -11.29 -2.24
CA VAL A 102 1.70 -11.23 -3.70
C VAL A 102 2.87 -10.53 -4.39
N GLY A 103 3.08 -10.73 -5.70
CA GLY A 103 4.22 -10.16 -6.41
C GLY A 103 5.55 -10.59 -5.77
N PHE A 104 6.47 -9.64 -5.57
CA PHE A 104 7.72 -9.86 -4.83
C PHE A 104 7.61 -9.62 -3.30
N ALA A 105 6.40 -9.56 -2.74
CA ALA A 105 6.22 -9.23 -1.33
C ALA A 105 6.95 -10.18 -0.38
N GLU A 106 7.75 -9.58 0.50
CA GLU A 106 8.55 -10.27 1.50
C GLU A 106 8.47 -9.51 2.83
N SER A 107 8.48 -10.26 3.95
CA SER A 107 8.43 -9.67 5.29
C SER A 107 9.76 -8.98 5.59
N ALA A 108 9.69 -7.72 6.01
CA ALA A 108 10.85 -6.90 6.34
C ALA A 108 10.52 -5.87 7.42
N GLU A 109 11.51 -5.15 7.93
CA GLU A 109 11.29 -4.12 8.97
C GLU A 109 10.27 -3.04 8.53
N HIS A 110 10.27 -2.70 7.23
CA HIS A 110 9.38 -1.74 6.59
C HIS A 110 8.16 -2.37 5.92
N TRP A 111 8.00 -3.70 5.99
CA TRP A 111 6.96 -4.42 5.27
C TRP A 111 6.30 -5.50 6.12
N PHE A 112 5.05 -5.28 6.48
CA PHE A 112 4.21 -6.23 7.19
C PHE A 112 3.32 -7.03 6.22
N LEU A 113 3.29 -8.35 6.37
CA LEU A 113 2.41 -9.22 5.60
C LEU A 113 1.16 -9.58 6.42
N GLY A 114 -0.01 -9.27 5.87
CA GLY A 114 -1.30 -9.62 6.47
C GLY A 114 -2.25 -10.24 5.45
N THR A 115 -3.31 -10.87 5.92
CA THR A 115 -4.28 -11.60 5.08
C THR A 115 -5.72 -11.14 5.26
N ASN A 116 -6.02 -10.49 6.39
CA ASN A 116 -7.35 -10.03 6.80
C ASN A 116 -7.29 -8.61 7.40
N PRO A 117 -8.44 -7.93 7.55
CA PRO A 117 -8.49 -6.57 8.09
C PRO A 117 -7.87 -6.39 9.48
N GLU A 118 -7.95 -7.39 10.35
CA GLU A 118 -7.39 -7.35 11.70
C GLU A 118 -5.86 -7.31 11.65
N GLU A 119 -5.23 -8.19 10.88
CA GLU A 119 -3.78 -8.22 10.64
C GLU A 119 -3.31 -6.94 9.92
N PHE A 120 -4.07 -6.44 8.94
CA PHE A 120 -3.75 -5.17 8.29
C PHE A 120 -3.80 -4.00 9.27
N THR A 121 -4.77 -4.00 10.20
CA THR A 121 -4.90 -2.98 11.24
C THR A 121 -3.71 -3.02 12.20
N GLU A 122 -3.27 -4.21 12.60
CA GLU A 122 -2.07 -4.39 13.44
C GLU A 122 -0.83 -3.84 12.72
N GLY A 123 -0.59 -4.27 11.48
CA GLY A 123 0.54 -3.82 10.68
C GLY A 123 0.56 -2.31 10.50
N CYS A 124 -0.57 -1.71 10.08
CA CYS A 124 -0.71 -0.27 9.93
C CYS A 124 -0.48 0.48 11.25
N SER A 125 -1.07 0.01 12.36
CA SER A 125 -0.89 0.62 13.67
C SER A 125 0.58 0.65 14.09
N SER A 126 1.30 -0.46 13.89
CA SER A 126 2.70 -0.57 14.23
C SER A 126 3.56 0.48 13.52
N PHE A 127 3.27 0.78 12.25
CA PHE A 127 4.00 1.78 11.47
C PHE A 127 3.57 3.21 11.78
N ILE A 128 2.29 3.44 12.10
CA ILE A 128 1.79 4.75 12.50
C ILE A 128 2.46 5.22 13.80
N GLU A 129 2.68 4.31 14.74
CA GLU A 129 3.27 4.56 16.06
C GLU A 129 4.81 4.58 16.06
N LYS A 130 5.45 3.84 15.14
CA LYS A 130 6.91 3.83 15.00
C LYS A 130 7.42 5.24 14.65
N LYS A 131 8.47 5.66 15.36
CA LYS A 131 9.16 6.93 15.11
C LYS A 131 10.09 6.87 13.90
N GLN A 132 10.64 5.69 13.61
CA GLN A 132 11.59 5.46 12.53
C GLN A 132 11.39 4.05 11.96
N VAL A 133 11.53 3.94 10.65
CA VAL A 133 11.49 2.68 9.89
C VAL A 133 12.69 2.69 8.95
N ASN A 134 13.48 1.62 8.93
CA ASN A 134 14.60 1.50 8.01
C ASN A 134 14.13 0.94 6.66
N PHE A 135 14.60 1.58 5.59
CA PHE A 135 14.35 1.15 4.21
C PHE A 135 15.65 0.70 3.56
N PRO A 136 15.60 -0.31 2.67
CA PRO A 136 16.79 -0.76 1.96
C PRO A 136 17.32 0.36 1.05
N GLU A 137 18.62 0.37 0.86
CA GLU A 137 19.22 1.18 -0.20
C GLU A 137 18.92 0.54 -1.56
N TYR A 138 18.64 1.39 -2.55
CA TYR A 138 18.47 0.91 -3.91
C TYR A 138 19.80 0.44 -4.47
N PRO A 139 19.84 -0.74 -5.11
CA PRO A 139 21.03 -1.13 -5.82
C PRO A 139 21.32 -0.11 -6.91
N ASN A 140 22.58 0.30 -7.01
CA ASN A 140 23.00 1.14 -8.13
C ASN A 140 22.96 0.34 -9.45
N ILE A 141 23.14 1.04 -10.57
CA ILE A 141 23.08 0.43 -11.91
C ILE A 141 24.09 -0.72 -12.03
N GLU A 142 25.29 -0.57 -11.47
CA GLU A 142 26.35 -1.58 -11.52
C GLU A 142 25.95 -2.84 -10.74
N GLN A 143 25.43 -2.69 -9.52
CA GLN A 143 24.93 -3.80 -8.71
C GLN A 143 23.79 -4.54 -9.41
N THR A 144 22.86 -3.79 -10.04
CA THR A 144 21.76 -4.37 -10.81
C THR A 144 22.29 -5.16 -12.01
N LEU A 145 23.26 -4.62 -12.74
CA LEU A 145 23.91 -5.30 -13.87
C LEU A 145 24.58 -6.61 -13.40
N LEU A 146 25.34 -6.57 -12.31
CA LEU A 146 26.03 -7.75 -11.77
C LEU A 146 25.04 -8.84 -11.34
N SER A 147 23.97 -8.49 -10.63
CA SER A 147 22.92 -9.45 -10.26
C SER A 147 22.22 -10.04 -11.49
N TYR A 148 22.02 -9.24 -12.54
CA TYR A 148 21.42 -9.73 -13.77
C TYR A 148 22.36 -10.68 -14.52
N LEU A 149 23.65 -10.35 -14.62
CA LEU A 149 24.66 -11.22 -15.24
C LEU A 149 24.76 -12.56 -14.51
N ASP A 150 24.71 -12.55 -13.17
CA ASP A 150 24.79 -13.76 -12.34
C ASP A 150 23.71 -14.80 -12.71
N ILE A 151 22.48 -14.34 -12.97
CA ILE A 151 21.36 -15.20 -13.41
C ILE A 151 21.70 -15.95 -14.72
N TYR A 152 22.42 -15.31 -15.64
CA TYR A 152 22.78 -15.90 -16.93
C TYR A 152 24.10 -16.67 -16.91
N SER A 153 25.04 -16.32 -16.03
CA SER A 153 26.31 -17.04 -15.84
C SER A 153 26.19 -18.28 -14.97
N SER A 154 25.06 -18.45 -14.27
CA SER A 154 24.74 -19.64 -13.45
C SER A 154 24.25 -20.85 -14.26
N LYS A 155 24.45 -20.86 -15.59
CA LYS A 155 24.14 -21.98 -16.50
C LYS A 155 25.42 -22.54 -17.11
#